data_AF-A0A383BPI8-F1
#
_entry.id   AF-A0A383BPI8-F1
#
_cell.length_a   1.000
_cell.length_b   1.000
_cell.length_c   1.000
_cell.angle_alpha   90.00
_cell.angle_beta   90.00
_cell.angle_gamma   90.00
#
_symmetry.space_group_name_H-M   'P 1'
#
loop_
_entity.id
_entity.type
_entity.pdbx_description
1 polymer ?
#
loop_
_entity_poly.entity_id
_entity_poly.type
_entity_poly.pdbx_seq_one_letter_code
_entity_poly.pdbx_strand_id
1 'polypeptide(L)'
;YRALRRLNPSPFLYYLNFGHFSVVGSSPEILVRLRDNTVTIRPLAGTRKRGSTSAEDQALAKDLLSDPKERAEHLMLLDLGRNDVGRVAKIGTVNVTEQMVIEYYSHVMHLVSNVEGKIGPKYDALEALMAGFPAGTVSGAPKVRAMEIIDELENEKRGIYAGCVGYFAANGTMDTCIALRTAVVKDQVMYVQAGGGIVADSDPESEYQESYNKAQALLRAAEEAVNFANKRE
;
A
#
# COMPACT_ATOMS: atom_id res chain seq x y z
N TYR A 1 8.75 -11.39 11.44
CA TYR A 1 8.89 -11.62 9.98
C TYR A 1 8.33 -12.97 9.52
N ARG A 2 8.92 -14.11 9.92
CA ARG A 2 8.52 -15.44 9.41
C ARG A 2 7.03 -15.78 9.59
N ALA A 3 6.45 -15.45 10.75
CA ALA A 3 5.01 -15.60 10.99
C ALA A 3 4.18 -14.72 10.05
N LEU A 4 4.51 -13.42 9.94
CA LEU A 4 3.83 -12.49 9.02
C LEU A 4 3.85 -12.99 7.57
N ARG A 5 5.00 -13.48 7.10
CA ARG A 5 5.13 -14.07 5.75
C ARG A 5 4.19 -15.25 5.52
N ARG A 6 3.89 -16.06 6.54
CA ARG A 6 2.97 -17.20 6.43
C ARG A 6 1.51 -16.76 6.48
N LEU A 7 1.18 -15.89 7.43
CA LEU A 7 -0.19 -15.47 7.70
C LEU A 7 -0.72 -14.47 6.68
N ASN A 8 0.15 -13.63 6.11
CA ASN A 8 -0.25 -12.55 5.23
C ASN A 8 0.80 -12.31 4.15
N PRO A 9 1.02 -13.26 3.22
CA PRO A 9 1.96 -13.06 2.12
C PRO A 9 1.49 -11.92 1.22
N SER A 10 2.43 -11.07 0.80
CA SER A 10 2.19 -9.97 -0.13
C SER A 10 3.39 -9.81 -1.08
N PRO A 11 3.27 -9.06 -2.19
CA PRO A 11 4.35 -8.92 -3.17
C PRO A 11 5.65 -8.35 -2.58
N PHE A 12 5.55 -7.51 -1.54
CA PHE A 12 6.70 -6.90 -0.88
C PHE A 12 6.84 -7.38 0.56
N LEU A 13 7.74 -8.34 0.77
CA LEU A 13 8.10 -8.84 2.09
C LEU A 13 9.50 -8.32 2.46
N TYR A 14 9.64 -7.74 3.64
CA TYR A 14 10.93 -7.23 4.09
C TYR A 14 11.17 -7.40 5.59
N TYR A 15 12.45 -7.58 5.89
CA TYR A 15 13.03 -7.53 7.22
C TYR A 15 14.31 -6.70 7.13
N LEU A 16 14.30 -5.52 7.74
CA LEU A 16 15.43 -4.61 7.76
C LEU A 16 15.94 -4.53 9.20
N ASN A 17 17.18 -4.94 9.42
CA ASN A 17 17.82 -4.86 10.73
C ASN A 17 18.78 -3.66 10.75
N PHE A 18 18.46 -2.66 11.57
CA PHE A 18 19.26 -1.45 11.76
C PHE A 18 20.09 -1.49 13.06
N GLY A 19 20.26 -2.67 13.66
CA GLY A 19 20.98 -2.86 14.92
C GLY A 19 20.13 -2.51 16.14
N HIS A 20 19.82 -1.23 16.31
CA HIS A 20 19.05 -0.72 17.47
C HIS A 20 17.53 -0.93 17.34
N PHE A 21 17.04 -1.11 16.12
CA PHE A 21 15.65 -1.45 15.83
C PHE A 21 15.57 -2.28 14.56
N SER A 22 14.43 -2.90 14.32
CA SER A 22 14.14 -3.62 13.09
C SER A 22 12.82 -3.15 12.48
N VAL A 23 12.73 -3.20 11.17
CA VAL A 23 11.49 -2.99 10.42
C VAL A 23 11.07 -4.32 9.80
N VAL A 24 9.80 -4.68 9.98
CA VAL A 24 9.22 -5.92 9.45
C VAL A 24 7.95 -5.57 8.70
N GLY A 25 7.82 -5.97 7.44
CA GLY A 25 6.61 -5.66 6.67
C GLY A 25 6.21 -6.69 5.63
N SER A 26 4.94 -6.61 5.26
CA SER A 26 4.31 -7.37 4.17
C SER A 26 3.35 -6.43 3.42
N SER A 27 3.92 -5.60 2.55
CA SER A 27 3.16 -4.56 1.86
C SER A 27 2.50 -5.10 0.59
N PRO A 28 1.20 -4.80 0.38
CA PRO A 28 0.49 -5.20 -0.83
C PRO A 28 0.74 -4.27 -2.01
N GLU A 29 1.21 -3.03 -1.79
CA GLU A 29 1.05 -1.95 -2.76
C GLU A 29 2.39 -1.34 -3.18
N ILE A 30 2.56 -1.19 -4.51
CA ILE A 30 3.68 -0.47 -5.12
C ILE A 30 3.51 1.02 -4.82
N LEU A 31 4.57 1.68 -4.39
CA LEU A 31 4.59 3.14 -4.31
C LEU A 31 4.95 3.72 -5.68
N VAL A 32 6.20 3.52 -6.10
CA VAL A 32 6.68 3.84 -7.45
C VAL A 32 7.70 2.78 -7.86
N ARG A 33 7.58 2.31 -9.10
CA ARG A 33 8.59 1.46 -9.74
C ARG A 33 9.16 2.18 -10.95
N LEU A 34 10.48 2.10 -11.13
CA LEU A 34 11.17 2.49 -12.36
C LEU A 34 11.94 1.28 -12.88
N ARG A 35 11.53 0.74 -14.03
CA ARG A 35 12.21 -0.40 -14.68
C ARG A 35 12.14 -0.24 -16.19
N ASP A 36 13.26 -0.48 -16.87
CA ASP A 36 13.35 -0.40 -18.34
C ASP A 36 12.77 0.93 -18.89
N ASN A 37 13.14 2.05 -18.23
CA ASN A 37 12.66 3.41 -18.49
C ASN A 37 11.14 3.61 -18.35
N THR A 38 10.43 2.72 -17.67
CA THR A 38 9.00 2.81 -17.39
C THR A 38 8.78 3.12 -15.92
N VAL A 39 8.16 4.26 -15.64
CA VAL A 39 7.62 4.60 -14.32
C VAL A 39 6.25 3.94 -14.19
N THR A 40 6.03 3.21 -13.12
CA THR A 40 4.78 2.53 -12.84
C THR A 40 4.28 2.90 -11.45
N ILE A 41 3.00 3.28 -11.38
CA ILE A 41 2.22 3.38 -10.13
C ILE A 41 1.02 2.46 -10.28
N ARG A 42 0.72 1.70 -9.23
CA ARG A 42 -0.35 0.71 -9.25
C ARG A 42 -1.26 0.91 -8.03
N PRO A 43 -2.25 1.81 -8.11
CA PRO A 43 -3.14 2.08 -6.99
C PRO A 43 -3.99 0.86 -6.66
N LEU A 44 -4.09 0.55 -5.37
CA LEU A 44 -4.98 -0.47 -4.82
C LEU A 44 -6.05 0.20 -3.95
N ALA A 45 -7.32 -0.03 -4.25
CA ALA A 45 -8.42 0.38 -3.38
C ALA A 45 -9.54 -0.66 -3.42
N GLY A 46 -10.48 -0.51 -2.50
CA GLY A 46 -11.56 -1.44 -2.30
C GLY A 46 -11.10 -2.83 -1.86
N THR A 47 -11.82 -3.39 -0.92
CA THR A 47 -11.46 -4.69 -0.35
C THR A 47 -12.70 -5.53 -0.16
N ARG A 48 -12.63 -6.79 -0.59
CA ARG A 48 -13.53 -7.84 -0.12
C ARG A 48 -12.72 -9.02 0.38
N LYS A 49 -13.25 -9.75 1.35
CA LYS A 49 -12.71 -11.06 1.74
C LYS A 49 -12.82 -12.04 0.56
N ARG A 50 -12.00 -13.08 0.56
CA ARG A 50 -12.21 -14.22 -0.34
C ARG A 50 -13.45 -15.01 0.05
N GLY A 51 -14.20 -15.49 -0.94
CA GLY A 51 -15.35 -16.36 -0.74
C GLY A 51 -14.93 -17.76 -0.28
N SER A 52 -15.78 -18.42 0.48
CA SER A 52 -15.57 -19.82 0.91
C SER A 52 -15.81 -20.80 -0.24
N THR A 53 -16.49 -20.37 -1.29
CA THR A 53 -16.76 -21.13 -2.52
C THR A 53 -16.46 -20.28 -3.75
N SER A 54 -16.22 -20.92 -4.91
CA SER A 54 -16.01 -20.21 -6.18
C SER A 54 -17.18 -19.29 -6.55
N ALA A 55 -18.42 -19.73 -6.29
CA ALA A 55 -19.61 -18.93 -6.55
C ALA A 55 -19.69 -17.69 -5.64
N GLU A 56 -19.40 -17.86 -4.35
CA GLU A 56 -19.33 -16.73 -3.40
C GLU A 56 -18.21 -15.75 -3.77
N ASP A 57 -17.04 -16.26 -4.15
CA ASP A 57 -15.88 -15.44 -4.52
C ASP A 57 -16.16 -14.60 -5.78
N GLN A 58 -16.86 -15.17 -6.77
CA GLN A 58 -17.32 -14.44 -7.95
C GLN A 58 -18.41 -13.41 -7.61
N ALA A 59 -19.31 -13.72 -6.67
CA ALA A 59 -20.31 -12.77 -6.22
C ALA A 59 -19.68 -11.57 -5.51
N LEU A 60 -18.70 -11.80 -4.63
CA LEU A 60 -17.93 -10.75 -3.94
C LEU A 60 -17.11 -9.89 -4.92
N ALA A 61 -16.53 -10.50 -5.96
CA ALA A 61 -15.83 -9.76 -6.99
C ALA A 61 -16.77 -8.86 -7.82
N LYS A 62 -17.96 -9.36 -8.17
CA LYS A 62 -19.00 -8.57 -8.86
C LYS A 62 -19.54 -7.45 -7.98
N ASP A 63 -19.77 -7.73 -6.71
CA ASP A 63 -20.17 -6.73 -5.70
C ASP A 63 -19.15 -5.59 -5.67
N LEU A 64 -17.88 -5.89 -5.44
CA LEU A 64 -16.80 -4.91 -5.40
C LEU A 64 -16.67 -4.10 -6.71
N LEU A 65 -16.78 -4.76 -7.87
CA LEU A 65 -16.75 -4.08 -9.18
C LEU A 65 -17.95 -3.17 -9.41
N SER A 66 -19.07 -3.40 -8.73
CA SER A 66 -20.31 -2.64 -8.89
C SER A 66 -20.53 -1.58 -7.81
N ASP A 67 -19.76 -1.65 -6.72
CA ASP A 67 -19.88 -0.73 -5.58
C ASP A 67 -19.50 0.71 -6.01
N PRO A 68 -20.47 1.65 -6.00
CA PRO A 68 -20.21 3.01 -6.45
C PRO A 68 -19.24 3.78 -5.54
N LYS A 69 -19.18 3.47 -4.22
CA LYS A 69 -18.25 4.09 -3.28
C LYS A 69 -16.82 3.70 -3.63
N GLU A 70 -16.58 2.39 -3.73
CA GLU A 70 -15.25 1.82 -3.99
C GLU A 70 -14.72 2.25 -5.37
N ARG A 71 -15.59 2.31 -6.38
CA ARG A 71 -15.21 2.80 -7.72
C ARG A 71 -14.87 4.29 -7.72
N ALA A 72 -15.59 5.11 -6.98
CA ALA A 72 -15.32 6.54 -6.90
C ALA A 72 -13.98 6.81 -6.21
N GLU A 73 -13.72 6.13 -5.09
CA GLU A 73 -12.44 6.20 -4.39
C GLU A 73 -11.29 5.72 -5.29
N HIS A 74 -11.46 4.57 -5.95
CA HIS A 74 -10.44 4.03 -6.85
C HIS A 74 -10.17 4.93 -8.05
N LEU A 75 -11.20 5.56 -8.62
CA LEU A 75 -11.03 6.49 -9.74
C LEU A 75 -10.21 7.72 -9.33
N MET A 76 -10.48 8.27 -8.15
CA MET A 76 -9.72 9.39 -7.60
C MET A 76 -8.24 9.04 -7.44
N LEU A 77 -7.94 7.84 -6.95
CA LEU A 77 -6.57 7.34 -6.79
C LEU A 77 -5.89 7.04 -8.13
N LEU A 78 -6.63 6.52 -9.11
CA LEU A 78 -6.16 6.34 -10.47
C LEU A 78 -5.76 7.68 -11.10
N ASP A 79 -6.60 8.71 -10.97
CA ASP A 79 -6.30 10.03 -11.51
C ASP A 79 -5.10 10.69 -10.83
N LEU A 80 -4.94 10.49 -9.51
CA LEU A 80 -3.74 10.92 -8.81
C LEU A 80 -2.49 10.18 -9.32
N GLY A 81 -2.58 8.86 -9.51
CA GLY A 81 -1.49 8.06 -10.10
C GLY A 81 -1.11 8.53 -11.51
N ARG A 82 -2.09 8.90 -12.34
CA ARG A 82 -1.86 9.51 -13.66
C ARG A 82 -1.15 10.86 -13.54
N ASN A 83 -1.54 11.70 -12.59
CA ASN A 83 -0.89 12.98 -12.34
C ASN A 83 0.57 12.78 -11.91
N ASP A 84 0.80 11.90 -10.94
CA ASP A 84 2.11 11.60 -10.37
C ASP A 84 3.07 11.04 -11.44
N VAL A 85 2.65 10.03 -12.22
CA VAL A 85 3.44 9.53 -13.36
C VAL A 85 3.68 10.63 -14.40
N GLY A 86 2.66 11.44 -14.70
CA GLY A 86 2.73 12.53 -15.68
C GLY A 86 3.75 13.61 -15.36
N ARG A 87 4.09 13.85 -14.09
CA ARG A 87 5.12 14.82 -13.69
C ARG A 87 6.52 14.48 -14.21
N VAL A 88 6.81 13.18 -14.35
CA VAL A 88 8.13 12.65 -14.71
C VAL A 88 8.16 11.87 -16.03
N ALA A 89 7.00 11.63 -16.64
CA ALA A 89 6.90 10.94 -17.92
C ALA A 89 7.12 11.88 -19.12
N LYS A 90 7.52 11.30 -20.26
CA LYS A 90 7.47 11.96 -21.57
C LYS A 90 6.03 12.26 -21.93
N ILE A 91 5.79 13.44 -22.51
CA ILE A 91 4.47 13.86 -22.99
C ILE A 91 3.89 12.80 -23.92
N GLY A 92 2.62 12.45 -23.71
CA GLY A 92 1.89 11.46 -24.52
C GLY A 92 2.23 10.00 -24.20
N THR A 93 3.06 9.71 -23.20
CA THR A 93 3.42 8.33 -22.83
C THR A 93 2.70 7.79 -21.60
N VAL A 94 1.99 8.64 -20.85
CA VAL A 94 1.18 8.20 -19.71
C VAL A 94 0.00 7.38 -20.21
N ASN A 95 -0.09 6.13 -19.77
CA ASN A 95 -1.13 5.20 -20.17
C ASN A 95 -1.67 4.42 -18.96
N VAL A 96 -2.98 4.22 -18.92
CA VAL A 96 -3.62 3.31 -17.96
C VAL A 96 -3.70 1.95 -18.63
N THR A 97 -2.80 1.04 -18.28
CA THR A 97 -2.71 -0.28 -18.94
C THR A 97 -3.72 -1.28 -18.38
N GLU A 98 -4.15 -1.09 -17.13
CA GLU A 98 -5.21 -1.84 -16.47
C GLU A 98 -6.09 -0.86 -15.69
N GLN A 99 -7.41 -1.03 -15.74
CA GLN A 99 -8.36 -0.14 -15.05
C GLN A 99 -9.43 -0.95 -14.31
N MET A 100 -9.51 -0.75 -12.99
CA MET A 100 -10.54 -1.34 -12.13
C MET A 100 -10.69 -2.86 -12.31
N VAL A 101 -9.56 -3.57 -12.37
CA VAL A 101 -9.54 -5.04 -12.44
C VAL A 101 -9.51 -5.63 -11.04
N ILE A 102 -10.08 -6.82 -10.87
CA ILE A 102 -9.99 -7.56 -9.60
C ILE A 102 -8.68 -8.33 -9.54
N GLU A 103 -7.91 -8.09 -8.48
CA GLU A 103 -6.73 -8.89 -8.14
C GLU A 103 -6.99 -9.70 -6.88
N TYR A 104 -6.72 -11.01 -6.96
CA TYR A 104 -6.97 -11.96 -5.89
C TYR A 104 -5.71 -12.21 -5.07
N TYR A 105 -5.82 -12.00 -3.76
CA TYR A 105 -4.82 -12.35 -2.76
C TYR A 105 -5.32 -13.54 -1.93
N SER A 106 -4.47 -14.04 -1.02
CA SER A 106 -4.79 -15.24 -0.22
C SER A 106 -6.05 -15.10 0.63
N HIS A 107 -6.31 -13.91 1.18
CA HIS A 107 -7.43 -13.67 2.11
C HIS A 107 -8.40 -12.58 1.65
N VAL A 108 -7.99 -11.76 0.68
CA VAL A 108 -8.76 -10.62 0.19
C VAL A 108 -8.65 -10.50 -1.33
N MET A 109 -9.50 -9.67 -1.92
CA MET A 109 -9.39 -9.18 -3.30
C MET A 109 -9.45 -7.66 -3.30
N HIS A 110 -8.80 -7.04 -4.27
CA HIS A 110 -8.72 -5.58 -4.42
C HIS A 110 -9.12 -5.12 -5.82
N LEU A 111 -9.65 -3.90 -5.94
CA LEU A 111 -9.67 -3.18 -7.21
C LEU A 111 -8.27 -2.64 -7.46
N VAL A 112 -7.78 -2.88 -8.67
CA VAL A 112 -6.43 -2.49 -9.06
C VAL A 112 -6.49 -1.78 -10.40
N SER A 113 -5.70 -0.73 -10.53
CA SER A 113 -5.37 -0.10 -11.81
C SER A 113 -3.86 -0.01 -11.95
N ASN A 114 -3.37 0.01 -13.18
CA ASN A 114 -1.94 0.17 -13.47
C ASN A 114 -1.73 1.38 -14.38
N VAL A 115 -0.87 2.29 -13.94
CA VAL A 115 -0.49 3.49 -14.68
C VAL A 115 0.99 3.42 -15.01
N GLU A 116 1.31 3.57 -16.29
CA GLU A 116 2.67 3.57 -16.79
C GLU A 116 2.99 4.84 -17.56
N GLY A 117 4.26 5.24 -17.53
CA GLY A 117 4.79 6.33 -18.35
C GLY A 117 6.26 6.12 -18.66
N LYS A 118 6.73 6.55 -19.83
CA LYS A 118 8.16 6.49 -20.15
C LYS A 118 8.86 7.66 -19.47
N ILE A 119 9.84 7.39 -18.62
CA ILE A 119 10.55 8.46 -17.89
C ILE A 119 11.16 9.48 -18.87
N GLY A 120 11.04 10.76 -18.55
CA GLY A 120 11.65 11.85 -19.31
C GLY A 120 13.18 11.81 -19.20
N PRO A 121 13.92 12.26 -20.23
CA PRO A 121 15.39 12.16 -20.25
C PRO A 121 16.10 13.06 -19.21
N LYS A 122 15.36 13.93 -18.53
CA LYS A 122 15.86 14.85 -17.50
C LYS A 122 15.59 14.40 -16.07
N TYR A 123 15.02 13.21 -15.89
CA TYR A 123 14.61 12.67 -14.60
C TYR A 123 15.27 11.32 -14.37
N ASP A 124 15.57 11.03 -13.11
CA ASP A 124 16.12 9.78 -12.62
C ASP A 124 15.13 9.05 -11.69
N ALA A 125 15.61 7.97 -11.05
CA ALA A 125 14.81 7.17 -10.12
C ALA A 125 14.33 7.94 -8.89
N LEU A 126 15.14 8.87 -8.36
CA LEU A 126 14.78 9.68 -7.21
C LEU A 126 13.69 10.69 -7.58
N GLU A 127 13.81 11.37 -8.73
CA GLU A 127 12.72 12.23 -9.19
C GLU A 127 11.43 11.44 -9.46
N ALA A 128 11.54 10.23 -9.99
CA ALA A 128 10.39 9.35 -10.16
C ALA A 128 9.72 8.98 -8.82
N LEU A 129 10.51 8.65 -7.79
CA LEU A 129 10.00 8.38 -6.45
C LEU A 129 9.28 9.60 -5.87
N MET A 130 9.92 10.78 -5.92
CA MET A 130 9.37 12.03 -5.41
C MET A 130 8.13 12.51 -6.20
N ALA A 131 7.93 12.01 -7.42
CA ALA A 131 6.73 12.29 -8.19
C ALA A 131 5.48 11.64 -7.58
N GLY A 132 5.60 10.39 -7.10
CA GLY A 132 4.52 9.62 -6.50
C GLY A 132 4.43 9.70 -4.97
N PHE A 133 5.48 10.15 -4.29
CA PHE A 133 5.54 10.14 -2.83
C PHE A 133 4.85 11.36 -2.15
N PRO A 134 4.13 11.15 -1.01
CA PRO A 134 3.61 9.87 -0.54
C PRO A 134 2.43 9.42 -1.41
N ALA A 135 2.11 8.12 -1.35
CA ALA A 135 1.03 7.54 -2.13
C ALA A 135 -0.34 8.13 -1.76
N GLY A 136 -1.20 8.27 -2.78
CA GLY A 136 -2.58 8.75 -2.61
C GLY A 136 -3.40 7.92 -1.64
N THR A 137 -3.20 6.61 -1.63
CA THR A 137 -3.93 5.65 -0.79
C THR A 137 -3.71 5.84 0.71
N VAL A 138 -2.65 6.57 1.08
CA VAL A 138 -2.29 6.83 2.48
C VAL A 138 -2.25 8.31 2.84
N SER A 139 -2.45 9.19 1.87
CA SER A 139 -2.61 10.63 2.08
C SER A 139 -4.05 11.08 1.86
N GLY A 140 -4.65 10.76 0.71
CA GLY A 140 -5.90 11.33 0.21
C GLY A 140 -5.71 12.24 -1.00
N ALA A 141 -6.80 12.84 -1.48
CA ALA A 141 -6.81 13.76 -2.61
C ALA A 141 -7.74 14.96 -2.34
N PRO A 142 -7.33 16.21 -2.65
CA PRO A 142 -6.01 16.64 -3.14
C PRO A 142 -4.89 16.36 -2.14
N LYS A 143 -3.76 15.80 -2.62
CA LYS A 143 -2.68 15.21 -1.80
C LYS A 143 -2.16 16.15 -0.71
N VAL A 144 -1.82 17.39 -1.07
CA VAL A 144 -1.28 18.37 -0.11
C VAL A 144 -2.29 18.71 0.98
N ARG A 145 -3.53 19.05 0.62
CA ARG A 145 -4.54 19.40 1.62
C ARG A 145 -4.89 18.23 2.53
N ALA A 146 -4.92 17.01 2.00
CA ALA A 146 -5.17 15.83 2.80
C ALA A 146 -4.03 15.58 3.82
N MET A 147 -2.77 15.81 3.43
CA MET A 147 -1.64 15.74 4.36
C MET A 147 -1.67 16.82 5.44
N GLU A 148 -2.12 18.05 5.12
CA GLU A 148 -2.30 19.10 6.13
C GLU A 148 -3.35 18.69 7.18
N ILE A 149 -4.49 18.14 6.74
CA ILE A 149 -5.53 17.65 7.67
C ILE A 149 -5.00 16.49 8.53
N ILE A 150 -4.22 15.58 7.94
CA ILE A 150 -3.57 14.49 8.69
C ILE A 150 -2.64 15.07 9.76
N ASP A 151 -1.84 16.07 9.43
CA ASP A 151 -0.92 16.74 10.38
C ASP A 151 -1.66 17.52 11.47
N GLU A 152 -2.82 18.10 11.15
CA GLU A 152 -3.71 18.76 12.11
C GLU A 152 -4.35 17.77 13.11
N LEU A 153 -4.59 16.52 12.70
CA LEU A 153 -5.35 15.52 13.48
C LEU A 153 -4.48 14.46 14.18
N GLU A 154 -3.34 14.08 13.60
CA GLU A 154 -2.44 13.09 14.19
C GLU A 154 -1.49 13.73 15.21
N ASN A 155 -1.46 13.21 16.44
CA ASN A 155 -0.64 13.76 17.52
C ASN A 155 0.86 13.43 17.41
N GLU A 156 1.24 12.55 16.49
CA GLU A 156 2.57 11.98 16.37
C GLU A 156 2.99 11.89 14.90
N LYS A 157 4.29 12.02 14.64
CA LYS A 157 4.81 11.81 13.28
C LYS A 157 4.66 10.35 12.88
N ARG A 158 4.16 10.09 11.68
CA ARG A 158 4.01 8.74 11.10
C ARG A 158 5.29 7.92 11.02
N GLY A 159 6.46 8.57 11.00
CA GLY A 159 7.74 7.89 10.89
C GLY A 159 7.82 7.07 9.62
N ILE A 160 7.91 5.74 9.74
CA ILE A 160 7.92 4.85 8.57
C ILE A 160 6.53 4.58 8.01
N TYR A 161 5.46 4.71 8.79
CA TYR A 161 4.10 4.44 8.32
C TYR A 161 3.74 5.36 7.16
N ALA A 162 3.08 4.81 6.12
CA ALA A 162 2.78 5.51 4.87
C ALA A 162 4.02 5.99 4.08
N GLY A 163 5.22 5.65 4.56
CA GLY A 163 6.50 5.92 3.91
C GLY A 163 6.81 4.93 2.79
N CYS A 164 8.10 4.76 2.53
CA CYS A 164 8.61 3.97 1.41
C CYS A 164 9.62 2.92 1.90
N VAL A 165 9.51 1.69 1.38
CA VAL A 165 10.54 0.66 1.50
C VAL A 165 10.84 0.08 0.12
N GLY A 166 12.11 -0.03 -0.23
CA GLY A 166 12.52 -0.54 -1.54
C GLY A 166 14.02 -0.45 -1.76
N TYR A 167 14.44 -0.43 -3.03
CA TYR A 167 15.84 -0.31 -3.40
C TYR A 167 16.04 0.55 -4.65
N PHE A 168 17.27 1.03 -4.80
CA PHE A 168 17.82 1.60 -6.02
C PHE A 168 18.98 0.70 -6.49
N ALA A 169 18.99 0.33 -7.76
CA ALA A 169 20.04 -0.46 -8.37
C ALA A 169 20.99 0.44 -9.18
N ALA A 170 22.25 0.02 -9.32
CA ALA A 170 23.27 0.77 -10.06
C ALA A 170 22.93 0.98 -11.55
N ASN A 171 22.01 0.20 -12.10
CA ASN A 171 21.51 0.33 -13.47
C ASN A 171 20.34 1.33 -13.59
N GLY A 172 20.00 2.07 -12.53
CA GLY A 172 18.89 3.02 -12.50
C GLY A 172 17.52 2.38 -12.24
N THR A 173 17.43 1.07 -12.05
CA THR A 173 16.17 0.41 -11.65
C THR A 173 15.83 0.74 -10.21
N MET A 174 14.56 1.00 -9.94
CA MET A 174 14.02 1.21 -8.60
C MET A 174 12.72 0.43 -8.45
N ASP A 175 12.55 -0.24 -7.31
CA ASP A 175 11.28 -0.87 -6.94
C ASP A 175 10.97 -0.55 -5.48
N THR A 176 9.84 0.10 -5.25
CA THR A 176 9.42 0.55 -3.93
C THR A 176 7.97 0.20 -3.66
N CYS A 177 7.70 -0.06 -2.38
CA CYS A 177 6.36 -0.27 -1.86
C CYS A 177 6.04 0.76 -0.80
N ILE A 178 4.75 0.98 -0.59
CA ILE A 178 4.28 1.79 0.53
C ILE A 178 4.54 1.01 1.81
N ALA A 179 5.01 1.67 2.87
CA ALA A 179 5.19 1.06 4.18
C ALA A 179 3.86 0.84 4.92
N LEU A 180 3.04 -0.06 4.37
CA LEU A 180 1.81 -0.59 4.94
C LEU A 180 2.05 -1.98 5.53
N ARG A 181 1.18 -2.40 6.47
CA ARG A 181 1.33 -3.67 7.21
C ARG A 181 2.77 -3.87 7.67
N THR A 182 3.31 -2.81 8.26
CA THR A 182 4.68 -2.70 8.73
C THR A 182 4.72 -2.50 10.24
N ALA A 183 5.65 -3.18 10.88
CA ALA A 183 5.97 -3.00 12.29
C ALA A 183 7.41 -2.50 12.46
N VAL A 184 7.59 -1.58 13.40
CA VAL A 184 8.90 -1.23 13.95
C VAL A 184 9.07 -1.97 15.26
N VAL A 185 10.13 -2.74 15.41
CA VAL A 185 10.47 -3.45 16.65
C VAL A 185 11.69 -2.79 17.26
N LYS A 186 11.52 -2.19 18.44
CA LYS A 186 12.57 -1.45 19.15
C LYS A 186 12.35 -1.61 20.65
N ASP A 187 13.41 -1.87 21.41
CA ASP A 187 13.38 -1.92 22.89
C ASP A 187 12.26 -2.85 23.44
N GLN A 188 12.12 -4.04 22.85
CA GLN A 188 11.06 -5.03 23.14
C GLN A 188 9.62 -4.57 22.86
N VAL A 189 9.43 -3.40 22.26
CA VAL A 189 8.12 -2.89 21.83
C VAL A 189 7.97 -3.05 20.34
N MET A 190 6.80 -3.54 19.91
CA MET A 190 6.39 -3.58 18.51
C MET A 190 5.37 -2.47 18.24
N TYR A 191 5.75 -1.48 17.45
CA TYR A 191 4.89 -0.40 17.00
C TYR A 191 4.22 -0.80 15.69
N VAL A 192 2.89 -0.67 15.64
CA VAL A 192 2.06 -0.94 14.46
C VAL A 192 1.14 0.25 14.27
N GLN A 193 1.12 0.80 13.06
CA GLN A 193 0.20 1.87 12.67
C GLN A 193 -0.61 1.40 11.46
N ALA A 194 -1.90 1.72 11.47
CA ALA A 194 -2.86 1.38 10.43
C ALA A 194 -3.92 2.48 10.34
N GLY A 195 -4.55 2.59 9.17
CA GLY A 195 -5.60 3.57 8.91
C GLY A 195 -6.44 3.15 7.71
N GLY A 196 -7.31 4.05 7.28
CA GLY A 196 -8.21 3.88 6.14
C GLY A 196 -8.44 5.20 5.41
N GLY A 197 -9.00 5.10 4.21
CA GLY A 197 -9.48 6.27 3.47
C GLY A 197 -10.80 6.72 4.07
N ILE A 198 -10.97 8.03 4.27
CA ILE A 198 -12.23 8.61 4.73
C ILE A 198 -12.87 9.35 3.57
N VAL A 199 -14.08 8.97 3.23
CA VAL A 199 -14.91 9.64 2.21
C VAL A 199 -16.20 10.17 2.86
N ALA A 200 -16.99 10.94 2.09
CA ALA A 200 -18.20 11.60 2.61
C ALA A 200 -19.20 10.63 3.27
N ASP A 201 -19.30 9.41 2.72
CA ASP A 201 -20.24 8.38 3.18
C ASP A 201 -19.57 7.34 4.11
N SER A 202 -18.38 7.64 4.64
CA SER A 202 -17.71 6.75 5.60
C SER A 202 -18.46 6.70 6.93
N ASP A 203 -18.61 5.49 7.48
CA ASP A 203 -19.16 5.25 8.80
C ASP A 203 -18.01 5.17 9.83
N PRO A 204 -17.95 6.05 10.85
CA PRO A 204 -16.81 6.11 11.76
C PRO A 204 -16.45 4.79 12.45
N GLU A 205 -17.44 4.02 12.87
CA GLU A 205 -17.21 2.74 13.56
C GLU A 205 -16.64 1.69 12.60
N SER A 206 -17.18 1.63 11.39
CA SER A 206 -16.69 0.73 10.34
C SER A 206 -15.24 1.05 9.95
N GLU A 207 -14.89 2.33 9.79
CA GLU A 207 -13.52 2.74 9.44
C GLU A 207 -12.53 2.48 10.59
N TYR A 208 -12.95 2.73 11.84
CA TYR A 208 -12.17 2.36 13.02
C TYR A 208 -11.92 0.85 13.05
N GLN A 209 -12.95 0.03 12.88
CA GLN A 209 -12.84 -1.42 12.87
C GLN A 209 -11.96 -1.92 11.72
N GLU A 210 -12.02 -1.28 10.55
CA GLU A 210 -11.13 -1.59 9.43
C GLU A 210 -9.66 -1.32 9.77
N SER A 211 -9.36 -0.15 10.35
CA SER A 211 -8.00 0.19 10.78
C SER A 211 -7.46 -0.82 11.79
N TYR A 212 -8.29 -1.24 12.75
CA TYR A 212 -7.97 -2.27 13.72
C TYR A 212 -7.69 -3.62 13.04
N ASN A 213 -8.56 -4.04 12.12
CA ASN A 213 -8.41 -5.29 11.37
C ASN A 213 -7.11 -5.32 10.55
N LYS A 214 -6.71 -4.18 9.96
CA LYS A 214 -5.43 -4.04 9.25
C LYS A 214 -4.24 -4.22 10.19
N ALA A 215 -4.28 -3.65 11.40
CA ALA A 215 -3.23 -3.80 12.41
C ALA A 215 -3.16 -5.24 12.98
N GLN A 216 -4.31 -5.91 13.14
CA GLN A 216 -4.42 -7.26 13.71
C GLN A 216 -3.56 -8.30 13.00
N ALA A 217 -3.33 -8.18 11.69
CA ALA A 217 -2.46 -9.10 10.94
C ALA A 217 -1.02 -9.15 11.51
N LEU A 218 -0.47 -8.00 11.92
CA LEU A 218 0.86 -7.92 12.52
C LEU A 218 0.86 -8.42 13.97
N LEU A 219 -0.18 -8.08 14.74
CA LEU A 219 -0.32 -8.50 16.13
C LEU A 219 -0.40 -10.03 16.24
N ARG A 220 -1.25 -10.68 15.43
CA ARG A 220 -1.33 -12.15 15.34
C ARG A 220 -0.01 -12.79 14.91
N ALA A 221 0.71 -12.16 13.98
CA ALA A 221 2.03 -12.63 13.57
C ALA A 221 3.06 -12.54 14.70
N ALA A 222 2.97 -11.52 15.56
CA ALA A 222 3.83 -11.42 16.74
C ALA A 222 3.48 -12.50 17.79
N GLU A 223 2.19 -12.70 18.08
CA GLU A 223 1.72 -13.76 18.98
C GLU A 223 2.18 -15.15 18.53
N GLU A 224 2.03 -15.49 17.24
CA GLU A 224 2.50 -16.76 16.69
C GLU A 224 4.03 -16.90 16.81
N ALA A 225 4.77 -15.81 16.59
CA ALA A 225 6.22 -15.81 16.71
C ALA A 225 6.69 -16.05 18.16
N VAL A 226 6.05 -15.42 19.14
CA VAL A 226 6.33 -15.63 20.58
C VAL A 226 5.98 -17.05 20.99
N ASN A 227 4.78 -17.54 20.63
CA ASN A 227 4.36 -18.91 20.91
C ASN A 227 5.32 -19.95 20.32
N PHE A 228 5.84 -19.70 19.11
CA PHE A 228 6.81 -20.58 18.47
C PHE A 228 8.17 -20.55 19.16
N ALA A 229 8.60 -19.39 19.68
CA ALA A 229 9.84 -19.27 20.44
C ALA A 229 9.75 -20.03 21.77
N ASN A 230 8.64 -19.85 22.51
CA ASN A 230 8.43 -20.49 23.81
C ASN A 230 8.30 -22.02 23.72
N LYS A 231 7.80 -22.57 22.61
CA LYS A 231 7.71 -24.04 22.39
C LYS A 231 9.08 -24.71 22.17
N ARG A 232 10.14 -23.92 21.99
CA ARG A 232 11.51 -24.42 21.77
C ARG A 232 12.36 -24.38 23.04
N GLU A 233 11.85 -23.77 24.10
CA GLU A 233 12.38 -23.84 25.47
C GLU A 233 11.72 -25.01 26.22
#